data_AF-A0AAW4CL72-F1
#
_entry.id   AF-A0AAW4CL72-F1
#
_cell.length_a   1.000
_cell.length_b   1.000
_cell.length_c   1.000
_cell.angle_alpha   90.00
_cell.angle_beta   90.00
_cell.angle_gamma   90.00
#
_symmetry.space_group_name_H-M   'P 1'
#
loop_
_entity.id
_entity.type
_entity.pdbx_description
1 polymer ?
#
loop_
_entity_poly.entity_id
_entity_poly.type
_entity_poly.pdbx_seq_one_letter_code
_entity_poly.pdbx_strand_id
1 'polypeptide(L)'
;MILDLVAAASSAIRFDQLGLSPVALDLGFFTLKWYSLAYLAGILIGYWYLLKLIAQPGSPMARRHADDMIFYATLGIIIGGRLAYVFFYQPEILQHPLDIFKLWNGGMSFHGGAAGVSLGILYMARKEKLSWLRIHDYVACVVPFGLFFGRLANFVNGELWGKETDVPWAMIFPTGGPFARHPSQLYE
;
A
#
# COMPACT_ATOMS: atom_id res chain seq x y z
N MET A 1 1.30 34.76 20.95
CA MET A 1 0.98 34.19 19.61
C MET A 1 2.22 33.70 18.86
N ILE A 2 3.19 34.54 18.48
CA ILE A 2 4.44 34.05 17.82
C ILE A 2 5.32 33.23 18.79
N LEU A 3 5.36 33.60 20.07
CA LEU A 3 6.13 32.90 21.11
C LEU A 3 5.56 31.52 21.46
N ASP A 4 4.24 31.33 21.40
CA ASP A 4 3.58 30.05 21.72
C ASP A 4 3.79 29.00 20.61
N LEU A 5 3.84 29.43 19.35
CA LEU A 5 4.17 28.59 18.20
C LEU A 5 5.62 28.09 18.22
N VAL A 6 6.55 28.91 18.73
CA VAL A 6 7.97 28.52 18.89
C VAL A 6 8.15 27.60 20.10
N ALA A 7 7.37 27.79 21.17
CA ALA A 7 7.39 26.89 22.33
C ALA A 7 6.82 25.49 22.01
N ALA A 8 5.74 25.41 21.22
CA ALA A 8 5.20 24.12 20.74
C ALA A 8 6.19 23.34 19.86
N ALA A 9 7.06 24.04 19.11
CA ALA A 9 8.12 23.42 18.32
C ALA A 9 9.23 22.78 19.17
N SER A 10 9.37 23.14 20.46
CA SER A 10 10.34 22.51 21.36
C SER A 10 9.83 21.23 22.05
N SER A 11 8.52 20.97 22.02
CA SER A 11 7.92 19.76 22.62
C SER A 11 7.53 18.69 21.61
N ALA A 12 7.38 19.04 20.32
CA ALA A 12 6.99 18.09 19.29
C ALA A 12 8.10 17.08 19.00
N ILE A 13 7.72 15.81 18.85
CA ILE A 13 8.66 14.72 18.52
C ILE A 13 9.19 14.98 17.11
N ARG A 14 10.50 15.00 16.92
CA ARG A 14 11.05 15.12 15.56
C ARG A 14 11.26 13.73 14.97
N PHE A 15 10.70 13.49 13.78
CA PHE A 15 10.73 12.17 13.16
C PHE A 15 12.16 11.70 12.83
N ASP A 16 13.06 12.63 12.49
CA ASP A 16 14.48 12.37 12.25
C ASP A 16 15.21 11.77 13.47
N GLN A 17 14.76 12.08 14.68
CA GLN A 17 15.32 11.54 15.93
C GLN A 17 14.98 10.07 16.18
N LEU A 18 14.00 9.51 15.47
CA LEU A 18 13.63 8.10 15.59
C LEU A 18 14.67 7.16 14.96
N GLY A 19 15.62 7.69 14.17
CA GLY A 19 16.65 6.88 13.50
C GLY A 19 16.08 5.92 12.45
N LEU A 20 14.87 6.19 11.95
CA LEU A 20 14.22 5.37 10.94
C LEU A 20 14.78 5.71 9.55
N SER A 21 14.99 4.67 8.77
CA SER A 21 15.39 4.75 7.36
C SER A 21 14.35 4.05 6.50
N PRO A 22 14.00 4.59 5.32
CA PRO A 22 13.14 3.88 4.36
C PRO A 22 13.81 2.60 3.82
N VAL A 23 15.14 2.50 3.95
CA VAL A 23 15.93 1.32 3.58
C VAL A 23 16.04 0.40 4.79
N ALA A 24 15.54 -0.83 4.65
CA ALA A 24 15.62 -1.88 5.65
C ALA A 24 16.98 -2.59 5.62
N LEU A 25 17.53 -2.81 4.43
CA LEU A 25 18.84 -3.43 4.23
C LEU A 25 19.51 -2.85 2.98
N ASP A 26 20.78 -2.49 3.10
CA ASP A 26 21.61 -2.05 1.98
C ASP A 26 22.80 -2.99 1.82
N LEU A 27 22.89 -3.66 0.66
CA LEU A 27 23.99 -4.56 0.30
C LEU A 27 24.96 -3.92 -0.70
N GLY A 28 24.80 -2.62 -1.01
CA GLY A 28 25.59 -1.88 -1.99
C GLY A 28 25.14 -2.07 -3.44
N PHE A 29 24.86 -3.32 -3.86
CA PHE A 29 24.31 -3.63 -5.19
C PHE A 29 22.78 -3.81 -5.19
N PHE A 30 22.18 -3.90 -4.01
CA PHE A 30 20.76 -4.12 -3.82
C PHE A 30 20.29 -3.42 -2.55
N THR A 31 19.17 -2.71 -2.67
CA THR A 31 18.54 -2.01 -1.56
C THR A 31 17.16 -2.59 -1.31
N LEU A 32 16.95 -3.14 -0.10
CA LEU A 32 15.66 -3.62 0.35
C LEU A 32 14.95 -2.50 1.12
N LYS A 33 13.79 -2.07 0.63
CA LYS A 33 12.97 -1.04 1.29
C LYS A 33 11.94 -1.67 2.22
N TRP A 34 11.59 -0.95 3.29
CA TRP A 34 10.50 -1.37 4.19
C TRP A 34 9.16 -1.55 3.47
N TYR A 35 8.90 -0.73 2.46
CA TYR A 35 7.71 -0.86 1.60
C TYR A 35 7.62 -2.24 0.92
N SER A 36 8.74 -2.76 0.40
CA SER A 36 8.80 -4.08 -0.22
C SER A 36 8.49 -5.19 0.79
N LEU A 37 9.05 -5.07 1.99
CA LEU A 37 8.80 -6.01 3.09
C LEU A 37 7.36 -5.95 3.58
N ALA A 38 6.79 -4.74 3.69
CA ALA A 38 5.40 -4.53 4.09
C ALA A 38 4.42 -5.17 3.11
N TYR A 39 4.63 -4.97 1.80
CA TYR A 39 3.81 -5.62 0.78
C TYR A 39 3.95 -7.14 0.82
N LEU A 40 5.17 -7.66 0.96
CA LEU A 40 5.39 -9.09 1.07
C LEU A 40 4.69 -9.67 2.31
N ALA A 41 4.83 -9.02 3.48
CA ALA A 41 4.17 -9.43 4.71
C ALA A 41 2.64 -9.41 4.57
N GLY A 42 2.07 -8.34 3.99
CA GLY A 42 0.64 -8.23 3.73
C GLY A 42 0.11 -9.35 2.85
N ILE A 43 0.81 -9.67 1.76
CA ILE A 43 0.45 -10.77 0.85
C ILE A 43 0.57 -12.13 1.55
N LEU A 44 1.68 -12.40 2.23
CA LEU A 44 1.92 -13.70 2.86
C LEU A 44 0.94 -13.98 4.00
N ILE A 45 0.71 -13.00 4.88
CA ILE A 45 -0.22 -13.14 6.00
C ILE A 45 -1.66 -13.18 5.50
N GLY A 46 -2.02 -12.31 4.55
CA GLY A 46 -3.33 -12.31 3.92
C GLY A 46 -3.64 -13.64 3.22
N TYR A 47 -2.69 -14.20 2.48
CA TYR A 47 -2.82 -15.51 1.85
C TYR A 47 -2.94 -16.65 2.87
N TRP A 48 -2.08 -16.66 3.88
CA TRP A 48 -2.17 -17.65 4.96
C TRP A 48 -3.53 -17.62 5.65
N TYR A 49 -4.06 -16.42 5.92
CA TYR A 49 -5.37 -16.27 6.53
C TYR A 49 -6.50 -16.69 5.58
N LEU A 50 -6.41 -16.34 4.30
CA LEU A 50 -7.32 -16.82 3.26
C LEU A 50 -7.39 -18.35 3.25
N LEU A 51 -6.24 -19.03 3.27
CA LEU A 51 -6.19 -20.49 3.29
C LEU A 51 -6.92 -21.08 4.51
N LYS A 52 -6.86 -20.41 5.67
CA LYS A 52 -7.64 -20.82 6.86
C LYS A 52 -9.14 -20.61 6.69
N LEU A 53 -9.55 -19.50 6.05
CA LEU A 53 -10.95 -19.18 5.80
C LEU A 53 -11.58 -20.14 4.80
N ILE A 54 -10.87 -20.48 3.71
CA ILE A 54 -11.39 -21.40 2.69
C ILE A 54 -11.36 -22.87 3.13
N ALA A 55 -10.58 -23.22 4.16
CA ALA A 55 -10.57 -24.55 4.74
C ALA A 55 -11.80 -24.86 5.61
N GLN A 56 -12.64 -23.85 5.90
CA GLN A 56 -13.87 -24.04 6.66
C GLN A 56 -14.95 -24.78 5.84
N PRO A 57 -15.80 -25.60 6.48
CA PRO A 57 -16.90 -26.27 5.81
C PRO A 57 -17.83 -25.28 5.08
N GLY A 58 -18.25 -25.62 3.86
CA GLY A 58 -19.14 -24.77 3.06
C GLY A 58 -18.47 -23.59 2.35
N SER A 59 -17.13 -23.51 2.37
CA SER A 59 -16.36 -22.61 1.51
C SER A 59 -16.68 -22.87 0.03
N PRO A 60 -16.96 -21.83 -0.78
CA PRO A 60 -17.12 -21.97 -2.21
C PRO A 60 -15.76 -22.03 -2.93
N MET A 61 -14.66 -21.75 -2.22
CA MET A 61 -13.31 -21.70 -2.78
C MET A 61 -12.48 -22.91 -2.35
N ALA A 62 -11.74 -23.46 -3.31
CA ALA A 62 -10.63 -24.38 -3.07
C ALA A 62 -9.31 -23.61 -3.08
N ARG A 63 -8.23 -24.23 -2.60
CA ARG A 63 -6.88 -23.62 -2.58
C ARG A 63 -6.45 -23.05 -3.93
N ARG A 64 -6.69 -23.78 -5.02
CA ARG A 64 -6.37 -23.30 -6.38
C ARG A 64 -7.03 -21.94 -6.70
N HIS A 65 -8.23 -21.68 -6.19
CA HIS A 65 -8.92 -20.40 -6.41
C HIS A 65 -8.27 -19.27 -5.61
N ALA A 66 -7.68 -19.57 -4.45
CA ALA A 66 -6.89 -18.59 -3.70
C ALA A 66 -5.58 -18.26 -4.43
N ASP A 67 -4.93 -19.27 -5.01
CA ASP A 67 -3.72 -19.09 -5.83
C ASP A 67 -4.02 -18.23 -7.07
N ASP A 68 -5.09 -18.57 -7.79
CA ASP A 68 -5.58 -17.78 -8.92
C ASP A 68 -5.95 -16.36 -8.51
N MET A 69 -6.60 -16.17 -7.35
CA MET A 69 -6.98 -14.84 -6.86
C MET A 69 -5.77 -13.95 -6.64
N ILE A 70 -4.68 -14.47 -6.06
CA ILE A 70 -3.43 -13.73 -5.92
C ILE A 70 -2.86 -13.39 -7.29
N PHE A 71 -2.80 -14.36 -8.20
CA PHE A 71 -2.27 -14.14 -9.53
C PHE A 71 -3.03 -13.03 -10.28
N TYR A 72 -4.36 -13.10 -10.33
CA TYR A 72 -5.20 -12.10 -11.00
C TYR A 72 -5.19 -10.74 -10.27
N ALA A 73 -5.11 -10.73 -8.94
CA ALA A 73 -4.96 -9.48 -8.19
C ALA A 73 -3.62 -8.81 -8.49
N THR A 74 -2.50 -9.54 -8.45
CA THR A 74 -1.17 -9.02 -8.79
C THR A 74 -1.13 -8.48 -10.22
N LEU A 75 -1.66 -9.23 -11.19
CA LEU A 75 -1.74 -8.78 -12.57
C LEU A 75 -2.61 -7.52 -12.70
N GLY A 76 -3.74 -7.47 -11.99
CA GLY A 76 -4.63 -6.33 -11.92
C GLY A 76 -3.96 -5.07 -11.36
N ILE A 77 -3.20 -5.18 -10.26
CA ILE A 77 -2.44 -4.05 -9.68
C ILE A 77 -1.45 -3.51 -10.70
N ILE A 78 -0.65 -4.39 -11.30
CA ILE A 78 0.44 -4.01 -12.21
C ILE A 78 -0.12 -3.36 -13.46
N ILE A 79 -1.04 -4.04 -14.16
CA ILE A 79 -1.61 -3.54 -15.41
C ILE A 79 -2.47 -2.30 -15.15
N GLY A 80 -3.43 -2.39 -14.23
CA GLY A 80 -4.37 -1.30 -13.96
C GLY A 80 -3.66 -0.07 -13.42
N GLY A 81 -2.74 -0.25 -12.46
CA GLY A 81 -1.98 0.85 -11.87
C GLY A 81 -1.07 1.54 -12.88
N ARG A 82 -0.41 0.76 -13.75
CA ARG A 82 0.47 1.33 -14.77
C ARG A 82 -0.28 2.03 -15.88
N LEU A 83 -1.33 1.40 -16.44
CA LEU A 83 -2.10 2.00 -17.52
C LEU A 83 -2.81 3.28 -17.06
N ALA A 84 -3.46 3.27 -15.90
CA ALA A 84 -4.08 4.48 -15.38
C ALA A 84 -3.04 5.58 -15.07
N TYR A 85 -1.83 5.22 -14.62
CA TYR A 85 -0.77 6.20 -14.47
C TYR A 85 -0.42 6.87 -15.81
N VAL A 86 -0.19 6.07 -16.85
CA VAL A 86 0.12 6.56 -18.20
C VAL A 86 -1.01 7.45 -18.74
N PHE A 87 -2.26 7.02 -18.63
CA PHE A 87 -3.38 7.78 -19.20
C PHE A 87 -3.73 9.07 -18.45
N PHE A 88 -3.59 9.08 -17.11
CA PHE A 88 -4.08 10.20 -16.30
C PHE A 88 -2.98 11.10 -15.73
N TYR A 89 -1.74 10.63 -15.61
CA TYR A 89 -0.66 11.37 -14.96
C TYR A 89 0.54 11.63 -15.87
N GLN A 90 0.85 10.74 -16.82
CA GLN A 90 2.00 10.90 -17.71
C GLN A 90 1.73 10.38 -19.14
N PRO A 91 0.86 11.05 -19.91
CA PRO A 91 0.45 10.61 -21.24
C PRO A 91 1.59 10.64 -22.27
N GLU A 92 2.70 11.34 -21.99
CA GLU A 92 3.88 11.42 -22.86
C GLU A 92 4.51 10.04 -23.09
N ILE A 93 4.33 9.09 -22.15
CA ILE A 93 4.80 7.69 -22.28
C ILE A 93 4.21 7.03 -23.54
N LEU A 94 3.04 7.47 -24.03
CA LEU A 94 2.45 6.93 -25.26
C LEU A 94 3.29 7.20 -26.52
N GLN A 95 4.20 8.18 -26.47
CA GLN A 95 5.16 8.45 -27.55
C GLN A 95 6.31 7.43 -27.59
N HIS A 96 6.56 6.73 -26.48
CA HIS A 96 7.56 5.68 -26.35
C HIS A 96 6.96 4.42 -25.69
N PRO A 97 6.14 3.62 -26.41
CA PRO A 97 5.31 2.58 -25.80
C PRO A 97 6.04 1.53 -24.96
N LEU A 98 7.33 1.29 -25.21
CA LEU A 98 8.15 0.38 -24.39
C LEU A 98 8.33 0.89 -22.95
N ASP A 99 8.18 2.20 -22.72
CA ASP A 99 8.28 2.81 -21.39
C ASP A 99 7.10 2.44 -20.49
N ILE A 100 5.98 1.97 -21.06
CA ILE A 100 4.86 1.42 -20.29
C ILE A 100 5.33 0.25 -19.41
N PHE A 101 6.27 -0.57 -19.88
CA PHE A 101 6.76 -1.74 -19.14
C PHE A 101 7.85 -1.41 -18.10
N LYS A 102 8.38 -0.18 -18.08
CA LYS A 102 9.47 0.24 -17.19
C LYS A 102 8.94 0.56 -15.78
N LEU A 103 8.45 -0.46 -15.07
CA LEU A 103 7.88 -0.32 -13.73
C LEU A 103 8.89 0.14 -12.67
N TRP A 104 10.18 -0.10 -12.90
CA TRP A 104 11.27 0.31 -12.00
C TRP A 104 11.52 1.81 -11.99
N ASN A 105 11.00 2.57 -12.96
CA ASN A 105 11.05 4.03 -12.95
C ASN A 105 9.99 4.65 -12.03
N GLY A 106 9.20 3.83 -11.33
CA GLY A 106 8.03 4.28 -10.59
C GLY A 106 6.86 4.62 -11.51
N GLY A 107 5.87 5.34 -10.97
CA GLY A 107 4.67 5.73 -11.72
C GLY A 107 3.60 4.65 -11.73
N MET A 108 2.84 4.57 -10.64
CA MET A 108 1.70 3.67 -10.46
C MET A 108 0.53 4.47 -9.90
N SER A 109 -0.66 4.27 -10.47
CA SER A 109 -1.90 4.85 -9.97
C SER A 109 -2.58 3.91 -8.98
N PHE A 110 -2.88 4.41 -7.78
CA PHE A 110 -3.65 3.65 -6.79
C PHE A 110 -5.05 3.28 -7.34
N HIS A 111 -5.77 4.26 -7.89
CA HIS A 111 -7.12 4.05 -8.46
C HIS A 111 -7.10 3.02 -9.59
N GLY A 112 -6.09 3.08 -10.46
CA GLY A 112 -5.88 2.10 -11.51
C GLY A 112 -5.62 0.71 -10.97
N GLY A 113 -4.77 0.60 -9.94
CA GLY A 113 -4.47 -0.67 -9.29
C GLY A 113 -5.71 -1.28 -8.63
N ALA A 114 -6.48 -0.48 -7.88
CA ALA A 114 -7.71 -0.92 -7.22
C ALA A 114 -8.78 -1.39 -8.23
N ALA A 115 -8.98 -0.64 -9.31
CA ALA A 115 -9.87 -1.03 -10.40
C ALA A 115 -9.38 -2.31 -11.09
N GLY A 116 -8.09 -2.41 -11.38
CA GLY A 116 -7.47 -3.58 -12.00
C GLY A 116 -7.62 -4.85 -11.15
N VAL A 117 -7.39 -4.78 -9.84
CA VAL A 117 -7.63 -5.89 -8.90
C VAL A 117 -9.09 -6.32 -8.92
N SER A 118 -10.00 -5.35 -8.81
CA SER A 118 -11.45 -5.62 -8.78
C SER A 118 -11.88 -6.35 -10.06
N LEU A 119 -11.40 -5.90 -11.22
CA LEU A 119 -11.66 -6.53 -12.50
C LEU A 119 -11.02 -7.93 -12.62
N GLY A 120 -9.80 -8.11 -12.12
CA GLY A 120 -9.11 -9.41 -12.11
C GLY A 120 -9.84 -10.45 -11.26
N ILE A 121 -10.26 -10.07 -10.04
CA ILE A 121 -11.05 -10.93 -9.15
C ILE A 121 -12.43 -11.22 -9.76
N LEU A 122 -13.08 -10.23 -10.36
CA LEU A 122 -14.37 -10.42 -11.04
C LEU A 122 -14.25 -11.38 -12.22
N TYR A 123 -13.18 -11.26 -13.01
CA TYR A 123 -12.90 -12.15 -14.13
C TYR A 123 -12.71 -13.59 -13.64
N MET A 124 -11.86 -13.80 -12.62
CA MET A 124 -11.64 -15.11 -12.01
C MET A 124 -12.95 -15.70 -11.47
N ALA A 125 -13.73 -14.92 -10.72
CA ALA A 125 -15.01 -15.34 -10.16
C ALA A 125 -15.95 -15.88 -11.25
N ARG A 126 -16.07 -15.16 -12.37
CA ARG A 126 -16.90 -15.58 -13.50
C ARG A 126 -16.37 -16.83 -14.19
N LYS A 127 -15.06 -16.89 -14.43
CA LYS A 127 -14.39 -18.03 -15.07
C LYS A 127 -14.60 -19.32 -14.26
N GLU A 128 -14.45 -19.24 -12.95
CA GLU A 128 -14.60 -20.38 -12.03
C GLU A 128 -16.04 -20.60 -11.55
N LYS A 129 -17.01 -19.84 -12.08
CA LYS A 129 -18.45 -19.90 -11.70
C LYS A 129 -18.70 -19.73 -10.20
N LEU A 130 -17.89 -18.89 -9.57
CA LEU A 130 -17.99 -18.55 -8.15
C LEU A 130 -18.85 -17.30 -7.96
N SER A 131 -19.54 -17.22 -6.82
CA SER A 131 -20.25 -15.99 -6.44
C SER A 131 -19.23 -14.89 -6.14
N TRP A 132 -19.25 -13.84 -6.96
CA TRP A 132 -18.44 -12.64 -6.78
C TRP A 132 -18.58 -12.04 -5.37
N LEU A 133 -19.81 -11.99 -4.84
CA LEU A 133 -20.07 -11.43 -3.50
C LEU A 133 -19.39 -12.28 -2.42
N ARG A 134 -19.48 -13.62 -2.50
CA ARG A 134 -18.81 -14.50 -1.53
C ARG A 134 -17.29 -14.40 -1.59
N ILE A 135 -16.73 -14.14 -2.77
CA ILE A 135 -15.29 -13.86 -2.88
C ILE A 135 -14.93 -12.56 -2.16
N HIS A 136 -15.79 -11.53 -2.25
CA HIS A 136 -15.57 -10.25 -1.59
C HIS A 136 -15.58 -10.35 -0.07
N ASP A 137 -16.37 -11.26 0.50
CA ASP A 137 -16.34 -11.53 1.94
C ASP A 137 -14.93 -11.97 2.40
N TYR A 138 -14.26 -12.82 1.62
CA TYR A 138 -12.86 -13.20 1.88
C TYR A 138 -11.90 -12.03 1.65
N VAL A 139 -12.06 -11.27 0.56
CA VAL A 139 -11.23 -10.10 0.24
C VAL A 139 -11.27 -9.08 1.39
N ALA A 140 -12.47 -8.76 1.90
CA ALA A 140 -12.67 -7.85 3.01
C ALA A 140 -11.93 -8.28 4.28
N CYS A 141 -11.76 -9.59 4.49
CA CYS A 141 -11.03 -10.14 5.62
C CYS A 141 -9.50 -10.08 5.47
N VAL A 142 -8.98 -10.07 4.23
CA VAL A 142 -7.52 -10.19 3.97
C VAL A 142 -6.86 -8.87 3.56
N VAL A 143 -7.61 -7.96 2.92
CA VAL A 143 -7.13 -6.62 2.54
C VAL A 143 -6.57 -5.83 3.73
N PRO A 144 -7.14 -5.88 4.95
CA PRO A 144 -6.62 -5.14 6.10
C PRO A 144 -5.15 -5.43 6.42
N PHE A 145 -4.63 -6.63 6.18
CA PHE A 145 -3.20 -6.92 6.39
C PHE A 145 -2.32 -6.07 5.47
N GLY A 146 -2.68 -5.97 4.20
CA GLY A 146 -1.95 -5.14 3.23
C GLY A 146 -2.00 -3.65 3.58
N LEU A 147 -3.18 -3.17 4.01
CA LEU A 147 -3.35 -1.78 4.46
C LEU A 147 -2.51 -1.49 5.70
N PHE A 148 -2.61 -2.34 6.73
CA PHE A 148 -1.87 -2.21 7.98
C PHE A 148 -0.36 -2.10 7.76
N PHE A 149 0.25 -3.06 7.06
CA PHE A 149 1.69 -3.00 6.80
C PHE A 149 2.06 -1.83 5.88
N GLY A 150 1.21 -1.49 4.92
CA GLY A 150 1.40 -0.32 4.06
C GLY A 150 1.47 0.97 4.87
N ARG A 151 0.54 1.20 5.80
CA ARG A 151 0.51 2.37 6.69
C ARG A 151 1.74 2.43 7.60
N LEU A 152 2.17 1.30 8.16
CA LEU A 152 3.43 1.24 8.91
C LEU A 152 4.64 1.60 8.05
N ALA A 153 4.70 1.15 6.79
CA ALA A 153 5.77 1.52 5.88
C ALA A 153 5.72 3.00 5.49
N ASN A 154 4.53 3.59 5.32
CA ASN A 154 4.39 5.03 5.12
C ASN A 154 4.92 5.83 6.32
N PHE A 155 4.63 5.35 7.53
CA PHE A 155 5.19 5.94 8.74
C PHE A 155 6.71 5.88 8.73
N VAL A 156 7.31 4.70 8.50
CA VAL A 156 8.78 4.53 8.43
C VAL A 156 9.43 5.39 7.34
N ASN A 157 8.74 5.59 6.21
CA ASN A 157 9.19 6.46 5.13
C ASN A 157 9.03 7.96 5.43
N GLY A 158 8.29 8.33 6.48
CA GLY A 158 7.98 9.73 6.78
C GLY A 158 7.07 10.40 5.74
N GLU A 159 6.17 9.64 5.10
CA GLU A 159 5.26 10.12 4.05
C GLU A 159 3.78 9.93 4.43
N LEU A 160 2.86 10.66 3.78
CA LEU A 160 1.42 10.63 4.06
C LEU A 160 1.05 11.02 5.50
N TRP A 161 1.79 11.95 6.08
CA TRP A 161 1.46 12.57 7.36
C TRP A 161 0.17 13.41 7.29
N GLY A 162 -0.42 13.66 8.45
CA GLY A 162 -1.71 14.33 8.56
C GLY A 162 -1.63 15.85 8.60
N LYS A 163 -2.77 16.47 8.93
CA LYS A 163 -2.86 17.92 9.13
C LYS A 163 -2.01 18.39 10.33
N GLU A 164 -1.72 19.69 10.34
CA GLU A 164 -1.05 20.37 11.45
C GLU A 164 -1.89 20.26 12.72
N THR A 165 -1.20 20.13 13.86
CA THR A 165 -1.81 19.90 15.16
C THR A 165 -0.85 20.23 16.28
N ASP A 166 -1.39 20.41 17.48
CA ASP A 166 -0.74 20.72 18.74
C ASP A 166 -0.86 19.59 19.78
N VAL A 167 -1.35 18.40 19.39
CA VAL A 167 -1.46 17.26 20.31
C VAL A 167 -0.09 16.80 20.84
N PRO A 168 0.01 16.21 22.04
CA PRO A 168 1.29 15.86 22.66
C PRO A 168 2.15 14.85 21.87
N TRP A 169 1.54 14.04 21.00
CA TRP A 169 2.23 13.06 20.14
C TRP A 169 2.40 13.54 18.69
N ALA A 170 2.21 14.84 18.43
CA ALA A 170 2.46 15.42 17.12
C ALA A 170 3.94 15.28 16.73
N MET A 171 4.18 15.05 15.43
CA MET A 171 5.52 14.84 14.91
C MET A 171 5.87 15.87 13.83
N ILE A 172 7.12 16.33 13.83
CA ILE A 172 7.69 17.13 12.73
C ILE A 172 8.34 16.16 11.74
N PHE A 173 7.75 16.04 10.54
CA PHE A 173 8.24 15.18 9.46
C PHE A 173 9.17 15.96 8.50
N PRO A 174 10.25 15.36 7.98
CA PRO A 174 11.20 16.06 7.10
C PRO A 174 10.56 16.65 5.84
N THR A 175 9.57 15.96 5.27
CA THR A 175 8.81 16.40 4.09
C THR A 175 7.59 17.24 4.45
N GLY A 176 7.28 17.38 5.74
CA GLY A 176 6.09 18.06 6.28
C GLY A 176 6.24 19.55 6.56
N GLY A 177 7.42 20.11 6.28
CA GLY A 177 7.78 21.46 6.67
C GLY A 177 8.09 21.58 8.17
N PRO A 178 8.20 22.81 8.69
CA PRO A 178 8.64 23.03 10.07
C PRO A 178 7.55 22.78 11.13
N PHE A 179 6.32 22.48 10.71
CA PHE A 179 5.16 22.39 11.60
C PHE A 179 4.91 20.97 12.08
N ALA A 180 4.46 20.83 13.34
CA ALA A 180 4.07 19.54 13.91
C ALA A 180 2.74 19.07 13.31
N ARG A 181 2.65 17.78 13.01
CA ARG A 181 1.54 17.15 12.30
C ARG A 181 1.12 15.86 12.96
N HIS A 182 -0.12 15.45 12.73
CA HIS A 182 -0.57 14.14 13.15
C HIS A 182 0.23 13.04 12.40
N PRO A 183 0.79 12.04 13.09
CA PRO A 183 1.24 10.81 12.47
C PRO A 183 0.03 9.94 12.05
N SER A 184 -0.78 10.42 11.10
CA SER A 184 -2.04 9.77 10.68
C SER A 184 -1.87 8.33 10.21
N GLN A 185 -0.68 8.00 9.68
CA GLN A 185 -0.32 6.65 9.29
C GLN A 185 -0.40 5.65 10.45
N LEU A 186 -0.28 6.10 11.70
CA LEU A 186 -0.41 5.24 12.89
C LEU A 186 -1.85 5.13 13.40
N TYR A 187 -2.76 5.97 12.90
CA TYR A 187 -4.18 5.92 13.25
C TYR A 187 -4.96 5.02 12.27
N GLU A 188 -4.50 4.99 11.03
CA GLU A 188 -4.99 4.17 9.91
C GLU A 188 -4.60 2.69 10.07
#